data_AF-A0A2X2SZL6-F1
#
_entry.id   AF-A0A2X2SZL6-F1
#
_cell.length_a   1.000
_cell.length_b   1.000
_cell.length_c   1.000
_cell.angle_alpha   90.00
_cell.angle_beta   90.00
_cell.angle_gamma   90.00
#
_symmetry.space_group_name_H-M   'P 1'
#
loop_
_entity.id
_entity.type
_entity.pdbx_description
1 polymer ?
#
loop_
_entity_poly.entity_id
_entity_poly.type
_entity_poly.pdbx_seq_one_letter_code
_entity_poly.pdbx_strand_id
1 'polypeptide(L)'
;MFFTKPQYNTWIELIYNQNEKDVLAYAKAILDNGMPTGVIMIDDNWQKDYGVWQFRPDKFPTPKEMINQLHQMGFKVMVWVCPFVSPDSQEYRFLRDKGYLVKKKGADTPAILDWWNGLSACYDLSNPEAFAYFVNMLKNLQKEYGIDGFKFDAGDPERYLAEDVEVFDQKSYDTEQTYLWGKLGLEFPYNEFRACWKLGGQALVQRLGDKSYSWDGVARLVPDMIAAGLNGYAFACPDMIGGGEYGSFLNVDPTKFNQKLIVRSCQIHSMMPMMQFSVAPWRILSKENLAICIKYAKWHEQLGDYIIAEAKKSAQTGEPIVRSMEYAFPHQGFANCKDQYMLGDKYLVAPVMTESDIRTVKLPKGTWQDEQGKKYKGGKEYPLKVPLERLPYFVKIK
;
A
#
# COMPACT_ATOMS: atom_id res chain seq x y z
N MET A 1 -3.53 5.48 -12.05
CA MET A 1 -3.93 6.38 -10.94
C MET A 1 -3.03 6.21 -9.71
N PHE A 2 -2.68 4.99 -9.31
CA PHE A 2 -1.74 4.70 -8.20
C PHE A 2 -0.49 5.59 -8.11
N PHE A 3 0.17 5.84 -9.25
CA PHE A 3 1.41 6.63 -9.31
C PHE A 3 1.22 8.15 -9.41
N THR A 4 -0.02 8.59 -9.65
CA THR A 4 -0.33 9.96 -10.07
C THR A 4 -1.25 10.68 -9.11
N LYS A 5 -1.84 9.94 -8.17
CA LYS A 5 -2.84 10.42 -7.20
C LYS A 5 -2.66 9.64 -5.89
N PRO A 6 -3.01 10.22 -4.73
CA PRO A 6 -3.02 9.47 -3.49
C PRO A 6 -4.04 8.34 -3.46
N GLN A 7 -3.90 7.48 -2.47
CA GLN A 7 -4.80 6.39 -2.17
C GLN A 7 -5.40 6.62 -0.78
N TYR A 8 -6.63 6.16 -0.57
CA TYR A 8 -7.42 6.38 0.62
C TYR A 8 -8.06 5.07 1.03
N ASN A 9 -7.62 4.52 2.14
CA ASN A 9 -8.10 3.24 2.63
C ASN A 9 -9.02 3.46 3.84
N THR A 10 -10.18 2.80 3.88
CA THR A 10 -11.18 3.01 4.94
C THR A 10 -10.88 2.24 6.24
N TRP A 11 -9.78 1.50 6.32
CA TRP A 11 -9.39 0.66 7.45
C TRP A 11 -9.41 1.41 8.79
N ILE A 12 -8.70 2.54 8.89
CA ILE A 12 -8.58 3.23 10.19
C ILE A 12 -9.84 4.04 10.54
N GLU A 13 -10.58 4.52 9.54
CA GLU A 13 -11.75 5.37 9.78
C GLU A 13 -13.03 4.58 10.03
N LEU A 14 -13.19 3.43 9.38
CA LEU A 14 -14.41 2.62 9.47
C LEU A 14 -14.18 1.26 10.15
N ILE A 15 -12.94 0.77 10.22
CA ILE A 15 -12.53 -0.49 10.86
C ILE A 15 -13.45 -1.64 10.40
N TYR A 16 -14.35 -2.11 11.26
CA TYR A 16 -15.30 -3.19 10.99
C TYR A 16 -16.72 -2.72 10.62
N ASN A 17 -17.00 -1.42 10.64
CA ASN A 17 -18.31 -0.87 10.32
C ASN A 17 -18.34 -0.22 8.92
N GLN A 18 -17.80 -0.90 7.92
CA GLN A 18 -17.89 -0.46 6.53
C GLN A 18 -19.37 -0.40 6.12
N ASN A 19 -19.80 0.74 5.59
CA ASN A 19 -21.17 0.94 5.12
C ASN A 19 -21.23 2.06 4.08
N GLU A 20 -22.28 2.03 3.26
CA GLU A 20 -22.44 2.93 2.12
C GLU A 20 -22.43 4.41 2.50
N LYS A 21 -23.15 4.77 3.56
CA LYS A 21 -23.25 6.16 4.05
C LYS A 21 -21.87 6.68 4.45
N ASP A 22 -21.13 5.93 5.24
CA ASP A 22 -19.87 6.42 5.80
C ASP A 22 -18.72 6.38 4.78
N VAL A 23 -18.76 5.46 3.80
CA VAL A 23 -17.84 5.48 2.65
C VAL A 23 -18.04 6.74 1.80
N LEU A 24 -19.29 7.11 1.49
CA LEU A 24 -19.60 8.35 0.76
C LEU A 24 -19.24 9.60 1.59
N ALA A 25 -19.50 9.57 2.89
CA ALA A 25 -19.13 10.67 3.79
C ALA A 25 -17.61 10.86 3.85
N TYR A 26 -16.83 9.78 3.90
CA TYR A 26 -15.38 9.83 3.86
C TYR A 26 -14.87 10.41 2.52
N ALA A 27 -15.40 9.94 1.39
CA ALA A 27 -15.06 10.47 0.06
C ALA A 27 -15.35 11.98 -0.05
N LYS A 28 -16.51 12.43 0.44
CA LYS A 28 -16.86 13.85 0.49
C LYS A 28 -15.92 14.63 1.41
N ALA A 29 -15.57 14.08 2.58
CA ALA A 29 -14.67 14.73 3.51
C ALA A 29 -13.25 14.91 2.95
N ILE A 30 -12.75 13.98 2.12
CA ILE A 30 -11.49 14.15 1.38
C ILE A 30 -11.54 15.45 0.56
N LEU A 31 -12.59 15.63 -0.23
CA LEU A 31 -12.77 16.79 -1.12
C LEU A 31 -13.01 18.08 -0.34
N ASP A 32 -13.89 18.06 0.67
CA ASP A 32 -14.23 19.22 1.50
C ASP A 32 -13.00 19.77 2.24
N ASN A 33 -12.04 18.91 2.60
CA ASN A 33 -10.78 19.31 3.22
C ASN A 33 -9.69 19.69 2.20
N GLY A 34 -10.00 19.73 0.91
CA GLY A 34 -9.09 20.18 -0.14
C GLY A 34 -7.97 19.20 -0.50
N MET A 35 -8.09 17.93 -0.09
CA MET A 35 -7.23 16.84 -0.54
C MET A 35 -7.57 16.47 -2.01
N PRO A 36 -6.60 16.00 -2.81
CA PRO A 36 -6.88 15.56 -4.18
C PRO A 36 -7.75 14.29 -4.20
N THR A 37 -8.39 14.01 -5.34
CA THR A 37 -9.04 12.71 -5.57
C THR A 37 -7.99 11.60 -5.71
N GLY A 38 -8.43 10.35 -5.80
CA GLY A 38 -7.50 9.23 -5.93
C GLY A 38 -8.18 7.88 -6.00
N VAL A 39 -7.57 6.88 -5.37
CA VAL A 39 -8.14 5.53 -5.24
C VAL A 39 -8.74 5.39 -3.84
N ILE A 40 -10.03 5.05 -3.74
CA ILE A 40 -10.65 4.62 -2.48
C ILE A 40 -10.62 3.10 -2.41
N MET A 41 -10.09 2.58 -1.31
CA MET A 41 -10.09 1.16 -0.98
C MET A 41 -11.05 0.93 0.19
N ILE A 42 -12.18 0.29 -0.08
CA ILE A 42 -13.13 -0.12 0.95
C ILE A 42 -12.58 -1.38 1.62
N ASP A 43 -12.22 -1.26 2.89
CA ASP A 43 -11.56 -2.31 3.64
C ASP A 43 -12.51 -3.42 4.12
N ASP A 44 -11.99 -4.39 4.87
CA ASP A 44 -12.72 -5.57 5.37
C ASP A 44 -14.07 -5.23 6.04
N ASN A 45 -15.03 -6.17 5.96
CA ASN A 45 -16.45 -6.08 6.39
C ASN A 45 -17.40 -5.30 5.46
N TRP A 46 -17.01 -5.03 4.21
CA TRP A 46 -17.97 -4.61 3.16
C TRP A 46 -18.89 -5.77 2.72
N GLN A 47 -18.36 -6.98 2.87
CA GLN A 47 -18.98 -8.27 2.67
C GLN A 47 -19.57 -8.82 3.97
N LYS A 48 -20.39 -9.87 3.88
CA LYS A 48 -21.04 -10.46 5.06
C LYS A 48 -20.08 -11.32 5.88
N ASP A 49 -19.48 -12.32 5.23
CA ASP A 49 -18.59 -13.33 5.82
C ASP A 49 -17.43 -13.59 4.84
N TYR A 50 -16.30 -14.13 5.31
CA TYR A 50 -15.22 -14.52 4.41
C TYR A 50 -15.66 -15.62 3.44
N GLY A 51 -15.32 -15.47 2.16
CA GLY A 51 -15.79 -16.32 1.07
C GLY A 51 -17.09 -15.86 0.41
N VAL A 52 -17.86 -14.96 1.06
CA VAL A 52 -19.06 -14.33 0.49
C VAL A 52 -18.66 -13.04 -0.20
N TRP A 53 -18.10 -13.11 -1.41
CA TRP A 53 -17.57 -11.94 -2.12
C TRP A 53 -18.67 -11.15 -2.86
N GLN A 54 -19.58 -10.54 -2.08
CA GLN A 54 -20.66 -9.66 -2.53
C GLN A 54 -20.96 -8.61 -1.44
N PHE A 55 -21.48 -7.44 -1.83
CA PHE A 55 -21.82 -6.39 -0.87
C PHE A 55 -22.99 -6.84 0.01
N ARG A 56 -22.87 -6.67 1.33
CA ARG A 56 -23.95 -7.02 2.24
C ARG A 56 -25.08 -5.97 2.18
N PRO A 57 -26.32 -6.36 1.83
CA PRO A 57 -27.38 -5.41 1.52
C PRO A 57 -27.86 -4.59 2.74
N ASP A 58 -27.61 -5.06 3.96
CA ASP A 58 -27.95 -4.36 5.20
C ASP A 58 -27.03 -3.17 5.49
N LYS A 59 -25.81 -3.14 4.94
CA LYS A 59 -24.84 -2.03 5.07
C LYS A 59 -24.64 -1.25 3.78
N PHE A 60 -24.87 -1.91 2.64
CA PHE A 60 -24.76 -1.37 1.30
C PHE A 60 -26.05 -1.68 0.54
N PRO A 61 -27.11 -0.86 0.73
CA PRO A 61 -28.39 -1.08 0.06
C PRO A 61 -28.31 -0.79 -1.44
N THR A 62 -27.42 0.10 -1.89
CA THR A 62 -27.27 0.51 -3.29
C THR A 62 -25.79 0.59 -3.74
N PRO A 63 -24.99 -0.48 -3.60
CA PRO A 63 -23.53 -0.45 -3.77
C PRO A 63 -23.10 0.02 -5.17
N LYS A 64 -23.86 -0.34 -6.22
CA LYS A 64 -23.59 0.13 -7.58
C LYS A 64 -23.76 1.64 -7.72
N GLU A 65 -24.78 2.20 -7.08
CA GLU A 65 -25.02 3.64 -7.09
C GLU A 65 -23.97 4.38 -6.26
N MET A 66 -23.57 3.83 -5.12
CA MET A 66 -22.44 4.33 -4.34
C MET A 66 -21.17 4.41 -5.21
N ILE A 67 -20.82 3.34 -5.92
CA ILE A 67 -19.63 3.30 -6.78
C ILE A 67 -19.74 4.33 -7.91
N ASN A 68 -20.90 4.46 -8.55
CA ASN A 68 -21.15 5.48 -9.56
C ASN A 68 -20.92 6.89 -8.99
N GLN A 69 -21.40 7.19 -7.79
CA GLN A 69 -21.18 8.49 -7.13
C GLN A 69 -19.70 8.73 -6.83
N LEU A 70 -18.98 7.72 -6.32
CA LEU A 70 -17.53 7.81 -6.09
C LEU A 70 -16.76 8.07 -7.40
N HIS A 71 -17.14 7.40 -8.50
CA HIS A 71 -16.58 7.65 -9.82
C HIS A 71 -16.88 9.07 -10.33
N GLN A 72 -18.10 9.58 -10.14
CA GLN A 72 -18.47 10.96 -10.49
C GLN A 72 -17.68 12.00 -9.68
N MET A 73 -17.32 11.68 -8.43
CA MET A 73 -16.42 12.48 -7.60
C MET A 73 -14.94 12.39 -8.06
N GLY A 74 -14.62 11.56 -9.04
CA GLY A 74 -13.27 11.41 -9.60
C GLY A 74 -12.40 10.35 -8.90
N PHE A 75 -13.00 9.47 -8.08
CA PHE A 75 -12.29 8.36 -7.46
C PHE A 75 -12.31 7.11 -8.34
N LYS A 76 -11.27 6.29 -8.17
CA LYS A 76 -11.31 4.86 -8.50
C LYS A 76 -11.65 4.07 -7.25
N VAL A 77 -12.37 2.97 -7.37
CA VAL A 77 -12.86 2.20 -6.22
C VAL A 77 -12.31 0.79 -6.25
N MET A 78 -11.67 0.37 -5.16
CA MET A 78 -11.22 -0.99 -4.94
C MET A 78 -11.88 -1.54 -3.66
N VAL A 79 -12.03 -2.85 -3.58
CA VAL A 79 -12.54 -3.52 -2.37
C VAL A 79 -11.54 -4.55 -1.86
N TRP A 80 -11.51 -4.72 -0.55
CA TRP A 80 -10.64 -5.66 0.13
C TRP A 80 -11.09 -7.11 -0.07
N VAL A 81 -10.15 -8.03 -0.34
CA VAL A 81 -10.41 -9.45 -0.53
C VAL A 81 -9.25 -10.26 0.07
N CYS A 82 -9.55 -11.43 0.62
CA CYS A 82 -8.56 -12.39 1.12
C CYS A 82 -8.86 -13.80 0.56
N PRO A 83 -7.94 -14.78 0.68
CA PRO A 83 -8.16 -16.14 0.20
C PRO A 83 -8.90 -17.03 1.22
N PHE A 84 -9.47 -16.44 2.28
CA PHE A 84 -10.11 -17.18 3.37
C PHE A 84 -11.62 -17.30 3.21
N VAL A 85 -12.17 -18.33 3.85
CA VAL A 85 -13.60 -18.67 3.84
C VAL A 85 -14.04 -19.03 5.26
N SER A 86 -15.10 -18.39 5.75
CA SER A 86 -15.63 -18.65 7.09
C SER A 86 -16.09 -20.12 7.22
N PRO A 87 -15.74 -20.83 8.31
CA PRO A 87 -16.23 -22.17 8.58
C PRO A 87 -17.75 -22.15 8.81
N ASP A 88 -18.41 -23.29 8.58
CA ASP A 88 -19.87 -23.43 8.72
C ASP A 88 -20.71 -22.48 7.81
N SER A 89 -20.16 -22.11 6.66
CA SER A 89 -20.86 -21.35 5.61
C SER A 89 -21.35 -22.24 4.45
N GLN A 90 -22.25 -21.70 3.62
CA GLN A 90 -22.66 -22.37 2.38
C GLN A 90 -21.47 -22.48 1.41
N GLU A 91 -20.68 -21.43 1.33
CA GLU A 91 -19.48 -21.28 0.51
C GLU A 91 -18.44 -22.33 0.92
N TYR A 92 -18.19 -22.50 2.22
CA TYR A 92 -17.30 -23.54 2.72
C TYR A 92 -17.72 -24.94 2.27
N ARG A 93 -19.00 -25.30 2.44
CA ARG A 93 -19.51 -26.63 2.03
C ARG A 93 -19.32 -26.87 0.54
N PHE A 94 -19.66 -25.88 -0.29
CA PHE A 94 -19.48 -25.97 -1.74
C PHE A 94 -18.01 -26.16 -2.11
N LEU A 95 -17.11 -25.34 -1.57
CA LEU A 95 -15.68 -25.39 -1.89
C LEU A 95 -15.00 -26.66 -1.38
N ARG A 96 -15.39 -27.14 -0.19
CA ARG A 96 -14.96 -28.42 0.35
C ARG A 96 -15.36 -29.56 -0.59
N ASP A 97 -16.63 -29.62 -1.00
CA ASP A 97 -17.16 -30.69 -1.84
C ASP A 97 -16.53 -30.69 -3.25
N LYS A 98 -16.03 -29.53 -3.69
CA LYS A 98 -15.22 -29.37 -4.92
C LYS A 98 -13.73 -29.66 -4.76
N GLY A 99 -13.23 -29.82 -3.53
CA GLY A 99 -11.80 -29.97 -3.27
C GLY A 99 -10.99 -28.70 -3.57
N TYR A 100 -11.60 -27.52 -3.37
CA TYR A 100 -10.99 -26.21 -3.67
C TYR A 100 -10.32 -25.56 -2.45
N LEU A 101 -10.32 -26.23 -1.29
CA LEU A 101 -9.75 -25.73 -0.05
C LEU A 101 -8.49 -26.51 0.32
N VAL A 102 -7.51 -25.82 0.93
CA VAL A 102 -6.32 -26.44 1.53
C VAL A 102 -6.76 -27.45 2.58
N LYS A 103 -6.14 -28.64 2.58
CA LYS A 103 -6.47 -29.73 3.51
C LYS A 103 -5.53 -29.75 4.70
N LYS A 104 -5.99 -30.31 5.82
CA LYS A 104 -5.14 -30.60 6.97
C LYS A 104 -4.25 -31.79 6.67
N LYS A 105 -2.97 -31.76 7.08
CA LYS A 105 -2.05 -32.89 6.91
C LYS A 105 -2.62 -34.20 7.44
N GLY A 106 -2.58 -35.25 6.62
CA GLY A 106 -3.03 -36.59 7.00
C GLY A 106 -4.55 -36.73 7.22
N ALA A 107 -5.35 -35.76 6.80
CA ALA A 107 -6.80 -35.80 6.90
C ALA A 107 -7.47 -35.36 5.59
N ASP A 108 -8.60 -35.98 5.25
CA ASP A 108 -9.38 -35.62 4.06
C ASP A 108 -10.33 -34.43 4.29
N THR A 109 -10.02 -33.58 5.27
CA THR A 109 -10.83 -32.42 5.66
C THR A 109 -10.06 -31.13 5.43
N PRO A 110 -10.72 -30.02 5.05
CA PRO A 110 -10.09 -28.71 4.96
C PRO A 110 -9.36 -28.32 6.25
N ALA A 111 -8.20 -27.67 6.12
CA ALA A 111 -7.50 -27.07 7.24
C ALA A 111 -8.30 -25.87 7.75
N ILE A 112 -8.36 -25.70 9.07
CA ILE A 112 -8.93 -24.54 9.74
C ILE A 112 -7.78 -23.75 10.36
N LEU A 113 -7.55 -22.56 9.85
CA LEU A 113 -6.42 -21.69 10.14
C LEU A 113 -6.90 -20.47 10.92
N ASP A 114 -6.11 -20.02 11.88
CA ASP A 114 -6.35 -18.73 12.55
C ASP A 114 -6.08 -17.60 11.55
N TRP A 115 -7.04 -16.71 11.31
CA TRP A 115 -6.91 -15.53 10.44
C TRP A 115 -7.73 -14.37 10.98
N TRP A 116 -7.13 -13.17 11.00
CA TRP A 116 -7.67 -11.85 11.37
C TRP A 116 -8.93 -11.80 12.25
N ASN A 117 -10.11 -12.18 11.74
CA ASN A 117 -11.41 -12.16 12.43
C ASN A 117 -11.78 -13.49 13.14
N GLY A 118 -10.89 -14.48 13.21
CA GLY A 118 -11.10 -15.75 13.89
C GLY A 118 -10.53 -16.95 13.14
N LEU A 119 -11.35 -17.98 12.93
CA LEU A 119 -10.93 -19.20 12.25
C LEU A 119 -11.48 -19.23 10.82
N SER A 120 -10.71 -19.75 9.86
CA SER A 120 -11.11 -19.83 8.46
C SER A 120 -10.50 -21.03 7.74
N ALA A 121 -11.19 -21.54 6.72
CA ALA A 121 -10.55 -22.34 5.69
C ALA A 121 -9.92 -21.43 4.64
N CYS A 122 -9.01 -21.95 3.82
CA CYS A 122 -8.35 -21.19 2.77
C CYS A 122 -8.52 -21.86 1.40
N TYR A 123 -8.71 -21.07 0.35
CA TYR A 123 -8.61 -21.55 -1.03
C TYR A 123 -7.25 -22.20 -1.27
N ASP A 124 -7.25 -23.34 -1.96
CA ASP A 124 -6.04 -23.96 -2.48
C ASP A 124 -5.78 -23.46 -3.90
N LEU A 125 -4.97 -22.41 -4.01
CA LEU A 125 -4.68 -21.79 -5.30
C LEU A 125 -3.76 -22.62 -6.20
N SER A 126 -3.24 -23.75 -5.70
CA SER A 126 -2.49 -24.72 -6.51
C SER A 126 -3.43 -25.59 -7.34
N ASN A 127 -4.71 -25.68 -6.96
CA ASN A 127 -5.74 -26.29 -7.77
C ASN A 127 -6.16 -25.31 -8.89
N PRO A 128 -5.92 -25.63 -10.18
CA PRO A 128 -6.23 -24.71 -11.27
C PRO A 128 -7.73 -24.41 -11.39
N GLU A 129 -8.60 -25.33 -10.98
CA GLU A 129 -10.05 -25.08 -10.96
C GLU A 129 -10.44 -24.12 -9.83
N ALA A 130 -9.84 -24.26 -8.64
CA ALA A 130 -10.08 -23.35 -7.52
C ALA A 130 -9.58 -21.93 -7.85
N PHE A 131 -8.39 -21.82 -8.45
CA PHE A 131 -7.83 -20.56 -8.94
C PHE A 131 -8.77 -19.90 -9.97
N ALA A 132 -9.19 -20.65 -11.00
CA ALA A 132 -10.09 -20.14 -12.03
C ALA A 132 -11.46 -19.75 -11.46
N TYR A 133 -12.01 -20.55 -10.53
CA TYR A 133 -13.26 -20.25 -9.85
C TYR A 133 -13.17 -18.92 -9.08
N PHE A 134 -12.11 -18.72 -8.31
CA PHE A 134 -11.95 -17.50 -7.53
C PHE A 134 -11.75 -16.26 -8.41
N VAL A 135 -10.91 -16.36 -9.44
CA VAL A 135 -10.73 -15.29 -10.44
C VAL A 135 -12.06 -14.91 -11.11
N ASN A 136 -12.85 -15.90 -11.53
CA ASN A 136 -14.13 -15.65 -12.18
C ASN A 136 -15.15 -15.00 -11.23
N MET A 137 -15.15 -15.39 -9.95
CA MET A 137 -15.99 -14.75 -8.94
C MET A 137 -15.66 -13.27 -8.80
N LEU A 138 -14.37 -12.92 -8.72
CA LEU A 138 -13.93 -11.54 -8.62
C LEU A 138 -14.18 -10.74 -9.91
N LYS A 139 -14.01 -11.33 -11.09
CA LYS A 139 -14.38 -10.70 -12.37
C LYS A 139 -15.89 -10.42 -12.45
N ASN A 140 -16.73 -11.32 -11.93
CA ASN A 140 -18.17 -11.10 -11.87
C ASN A 140 -18.53 -9.98 -10.89
N LEU A 141 -17.93 -9.96 -9.71
CA LEU A 141 -18.07 -8.88 -8.73
C LEU A 141 -17.68 -7.52 -9.34
N GLN A 142 -16.57 -7.48 -10.08
CA GLN A 142 -16.11 -6.30 -10.81
C GLN A 142 -17.15 -5.80 -11.81
N LYS A 143 -17.70 -6.72 -12.61
CA LYS A 143 -18.72 -6.42 -13.62
C LYS A 143 -20.06 -5.99 -13.01
N GLU A 144 -20.47 -6.61 -11.91
CA GLU A 144 -21.77 -6.38 -11.27
C GLU A 144 -21.86 -4.97 -10.69
N TYR A 145 -20.86 -4.58 -9.90
CA TYR A 145 -20.86 -3.33 -9.15
C TYR A 145 -20.05 -2.20 -9.80
N GLY A 146 -19.18 -2.52 -10.77
CA GLY A 146 -18.35 -1.53 -11.45
C GLY A 146 -17.13 -1.09 -10.66
N ILE A 147 -16.68 -1.85 -9.66
CA ILE A 147 -15.40 -1.59 -8.98
C ILE A 147 -14.23 -1.68 -9.98
N ASP A 148 -13.14 -0.97 -9.70
CA ASP A 148 -11.97 -0.93 -10.59
C ASP A 148 -10.97 -2.05 -10.32
N GLY A 149 -10.98 -2.63 -9.11
CA GLY A 149 -10.13 -3.75 -8.72
C GLY A 149 -10.14 -4.07 -7.23
N PHE A 150 -9.04 -4.63 -6.72
CA PHE A 150 -9.02 -5.31 -5.42
C PHE A 150 -7.78 -5.00 -4.58
N LYS A 151 -7.99 -4.77 -3.28
CA LYS A 151 -6.93 -4.80 -2.29
C LYS A 151 -6.85 -6.24 -1.75
N PHE A 152 -5.82 -6.97 -2.14
CA PHE A 152 -5.60 -8.36 -1.77
C PHE A 152 -4.76 -8.45 -0.50
N ASP A 153 -5.40 -8.91 0.57
CA ASP A 153 -4.74 -9.10 1.87
C ASP A 153 -4.46 -10.57 2.14
N ALA A 154 -3.69 -10.84 3.19
CA ALA A 154 -3.09 -12.13 3.48
C ALA A 154 -2.09 -12.60 2.40
N GLY A 155 -2.00 -13.93 2.24
CA GLY A 155 -1.02 -14.59 1.38
C GLY A 155 0.31 -14.86 2.06
N ASP A 156 0.42 -14.57 3.37
CA ASP A 156 1.64 -14.78 4.15
C ASP A 156 1.98 -16.29 4.24
N PRO A 157 3.26 -16.68 4.05
CA PRO A 157 3.68 -18.06 3.85
C PRO A 157 3.47 -18.95 5.08
N GLU A 158 3.51 -18.38 6.29
CA GLU A 158 3.40 -19.13 7.56
C GLU A 158 2.05 -19.82 7.75
N ARG A 159 1.08 -19.61 6.85
CA ARG A 159 -0.24 -20.25 6.89
C ARG A 159 -0.32 -21.55 6.09
N TYR A 160 0.75 -21.88 5.36
CA TYR A 160 0.76 -22.98 4.39
C TYR A 160 1.92 -23.94 4.61
N LEU A 161 2.34 -24.13 5.87
CA LEU A 161 3.47 -24.97 6.23
C LEU A 161 3.26 -26.42 5.78
N ALA A 162 4.24 -26.98 5.06
CA ALA A 162 4.15 -28.33 4.49
C ALA A 162 3.94 -29.46 5.54
N GLU A 163 4.29 -29.18 6.80
CA GLU A 163 4.05 -30.05 7.95
C GLU A 163 2.60 -30.00 8.46
N ASP A 164 1.89 -28.88 8.24
CA ASP A 164 0.54 -28.64 8.76
C ASP A 164 -0.56 -28.91 7.73
N VAL A 165 -0.27 -28.73 6.44
CA VAL A 165 -1.27 -28.77 5.36
C VAL A 165 -0.94 -29.72 4.21
N GLU A 166 -1.95 -30.02 3.41
CA GLU A 166 -1.88 -30.66 2.09
C GLU A 166 -2.54 -29.77 1.04
N VAL A 167 -1.89 -29.66 -0.11
CA VAL A 167 -2.34 -28.87 -1.27
C VAL A 167 -2.42 -29.78 -2.50
N PHE A 168 -3.24 -29.37 -3.48
CA PHE A 168 -3.66 -30.15 -4.64
C PHE A 168 -2.47 -30.64 -5.48
N ASP A 169 -1.50 -29.78 -5.74
CA ASP A 169 -0.32 -30.14 -6.55
C ASP A 169 0.80 -30.83 -5.75
N GLN A 170 0.62 -30.97 -4.44
CA GLN A 170 1.57 -31.52 -3.46
C GLN A 170 2.95 -30.85 -3.47
N LYS A 171 3.05 -29.59 -3.94
CA LYS A 171 4.31 -28.87 -4.12
C LYS A 171 4.24 -27.42 -3.64
N SER A 172 3.11 -26.76 -3.84
CA SER A 172 2.93 -25.35 -3.57
C SER A 172 2.62 -25.11 -2.09
N TYR A 173 3.64 -25.23 -1.24
CA TYR A 173 3.58 -24.89 0.19
C TYR A 173 4.28 -23.56 0.47
N ASP A 174 4.13 -23.03 1.68
CA ASP A 174 4.82 -21.84 2.16
C ASP A 174 4.70 -20.65 1.18
N THR A 175 5.86 -20.12 0.75
CA THR A 175 5.99 -19.01 -0.20
C THR A 175 5.44 -19.31 -1.60
N GLU A 176 5.29 -20.58 -2.00
CA GLU A 176 4.69 -20.88 -3.30
C GLU A 176 3.17 -20.60 -3.30
N GLN A 177 2.48 -20.70 -2.15
CA GLN A 177 1.10 -20.17 -2.04
C GLN A 177 1.09 -18.64 -2.11
N THR A 178 2.07 -17.95 -1.51
CA THR A 178 2.24 -16.50 -1.67
C THR A 178 2.43 -16.11 -3.14
N TYR A 179 3.20 -16.89 -3.91
CA TYR A 179 3.37 -16.70 -5.35
C TYR A 179 2.04 -16.86 -6.10
N LEU A 180 1.28 -17.92 -5.81
CA LEU A 180 -0.02 -18.16 -6.44
C LEU A 180 -1.03 -17.07 -6.10
N TRP A 181 -1.03 -16.57 -4.87
CA TRP A 181 -1.86 -15.44 -4.46
C TRP A 181 -1.51 -14.16 -5.22
N GLY A 182 -0.22 -13.82 -5.31
CA GLY A 182 0.22 -12.66 -6.09
C GLY A 182 -0.10 -12.79 -7.58
N LYS A 183 0.02 -13.99 -8.16
CA LYS A 183 -0.28 -14.27 -9.57
C LYS A 183 -1.74 -13.98 -9.92
N LEU A 184 -2.68 -14.20 -9.00
CA LEU A 184 -4.10 -13.86 -9.16
C LEU A 184 -4.29 -12.37 -9.48
N GLY A 185 -3.46 -11.50 -8.91
CA GLY A 185 -3.50 -10.06 -9.12
C GLY A 185 -3.28 -9.63 -10.57
N LEU A 186 -2.55 -10.43 -11.36
CA LEU A 186 -2.26 -10.15 -12.77
C LEU A 186 -3.50 -10.19 -13.67
N GLU A 187 -4.60 -10.77 -13.17
CA GLU A 187 -5.89 -10.79 -13.84
C GLU A 187 -6.64 -9.46 -13.71
N PHE A 188 -6.16 -8.51 -12.89
CA PHE A 188 -6.85 -7.28 -12.54
C PHE A 188 -5.98 -6.03 -12.76
N PRO A 189 -6.49 -5.00 -13.45
CA PRO A 189 -5.73 -3.78 -13.76
C PRO A 189 -5.45 -2.91 -12.53
N TYR A 190 -6.29 -3.00 -11.50
CA TYR A 190 -6.07 -2.40 -10.20
C TYR A 190 -5.97 -3.53 -9.17
N ASN A 191 -4.80 -3.66 -8.58
CA ASN A 191 -4.52 -4.61 -7.52
C ASN A 191 -3.59 -3.92 -6.51
N GLU A 192 -3.63 -4.35 -5.26
CA GLU A 192 -2.62 -4.04 -4.23
C GLU A 192 -2.46 -5.28 -3.36
N PHE A 193 -1.23 -5.67 -3.06
CA PHE A 193 -0.90 -6.83 -2.23
C PHE A 193 -0.11 -6.44 -0.99
N ARG A 194 -0.36 -7.17 0.10
CA ARG A 194 0.48 -7.17 1.30
C ARG A 194 1.70 -8.09 1.16
N ALA A 195 1.54 -9.25 0.53
CA ALA A 195 2.58 -10.27 0.40
C ALA A 195 2.71 -10.77 -1.05
N CYS A 196 3.94 -10.84 -1.55
CA CYS A 196 4.29 -11.40 -2.85
C CYS A 196 5.62 -12.16 -2.79
N TRP A 197 5.76 -13.18 -3.63
CA TRP A 197 6.98 -13.98 -3.74
C TRP A 197 7.32 -14.24 -5.21
N LYS A 198 8.61 -14.13 -5.59
CA LYS A 198 9.11 -14.38 -6.96
C LYS A 198 8.38 -13.64 -8.09
N LEU A 199 7.76 -12.50 -7.79
CA LEU A 199 6.98 -11.70 -8.75
C LEU A 199 7.61 -10.33 -9.02
N GLY A 200 8.91 -10.19 -8.79
CA GLY A 200 9.66 -9.00 -9.17
C GLY A 200 9.50 -8.72 -10.67
N GLY A 201 9.32 -7.44 -11.03
CA GLY A 201 9.08 -6.99 -12.39
C GLY A 201 7.65 -7.18 -12.91
N GLN A 202 6.76 -7.79 -12.13
CA GLN A 202 5.36 -7.96 -12.52
C GLN A 202 4.51 -6.72 -12.21
N ALA A 203 3.37 -6.59 -12.89
CA ALA A 203 2.42 -5.48 -12.74
C ALA A 203 1.56 -5.60 -11.46
N LEU A 204 2.22 -5.81 -10.32
CA LEU A 204 1.59 -5.96 -9.01
C LEU A 204 1.99 -4.80 -8.11
N VAL A 205 1.00 -4.10 -7.56
CA VAL A 205 1.24 -3.08 -6.53
C VAL A 205 1.48 -3.77 -5.19
N GLN A 206 2.50 -3.35 -4.45
CA GLN A 206 2.82 -3.91 -3.15
C GLN A 206 2.90 -2.83 -2.07
N ARG A 207 2.08 -2.97 -1.03
CA ARG A 207 2.21 -2.17 0.17
C ARG A 207 3.11 -2.92 1.16
N LEU A 208 4.22 -2.31 1.56
CA LEU A 208 5.33 -2.97 2.29
C LEU A 208 5.04 -3.24 3.79
N GLY A 209 3.81 -3.63 4.10
CA GLY A 209 3.34 -4.01 5.45
C GLY A 209 3.06 -2.83 6.37
N ASP A 210 2.23 -3.10 7.39
CA ASP A 210 1.83 -2.10 8.38
C ASP A 210 3.04 -1.72 9.25
N LYS A 211 3.41 -0.45 9.23
CA LYS A 211 4.41 0.14 10.12
C LYS A 211 3.70 0.72 11.34
N SER A 212 4.39 0.69 12.47
CA SER A 212 3.87 1.30 13.68
C SER A 212 3.90 2.82 13.60
N TYR A 213 3.00 3.46 14.34
CA TYR A 213 3.03 4.90 14.59
C TYR A 213 4.23 5.22 15.51
N SER A 214 5.42 5.34 14.91
CA SER A 214 6.67 5.63 15.62
C SER A 214 7.73 6.21 14.68
N TRP A 215 8.74 6.87 15.24
CA TRP A 215 9.90 7.31 14.45
C TRP A 215 10.69 6.15 13.88
N ASP A 216 10.66 4.96 14.50
CA ASP A 216 11.24 3.75 13.92
C ASP A 216 10.46 3.31 12.67
N GLY A 217 9.12 3.35 12.72
CA GLY A 217 8.25 3.11 11.56
C GLY A 217 8.54 4.07 10.41
N VAL A 218 8.70 5.37 10.70
CA VAL A 218 9.11 6.38 9.72
C VAL A 218 10.52 6.09 9.18
N ALA A 219 11.46 5.69 10.03
CA ALA A 219 12.84 5.42 9.66
C ALA A 219 12.99 4.22 8.69
N ARG A 220 12.01 3.30 8.68
CA ARG A 220 11.98 2.13 7.79
C ARG A 220 11.46 2.42 6.39
N LEU A 221 10.70 3.50 6.19
CA LEU A 221 10.07 3.83 4.89
C LEU A 221 11.07 3.86 3.72
N VAL A 222 12.21 4.54 3.89
CA VAL A 222 13.23 4.65 2.84
C VAL A 222 13.98 3.33 2.60
N PRO A 223 14.59 2.67 3.60
CA PRO A 223 15.33 1.43 3.36
C PRO A 223 14.43 0.29 2.85
N ASP A 224 13.19 0.18 3.32
CA ASP A 224 12.24 -0.85 2.85
C ASP A 224 11.90 -0.64 1.36
N MET A 225 11.64 0.61 0.95
CA MET A 225 11.37 0.95 -0.46
C MET A 225 12.58 0.71 -1.36
N ILE A 226 13.79 1.02 -0.89
CA ILE A 226 15.04 0.71 -1.59
C ILE A 226 15.19 -0.81 -1.75
N ALA A 227 14.97 -1.57 -0.69
CA ALA A 227 15.06 -3.03 -0.72
C ALA A 227 14.02 -3.63 -1.68
N ALA A 228 12.77 -3.17 -1.64
CA ALA A 228 11.73 -3.59 -2.56
C ALA A 228 12.13 -3.34 -4.02
N GLY A 229 12.59 -2.12 -4.33
CA GLY A 229 13.05 -1.77 -5.67
C GLY A 229 14.21 -2.64 -6.17
N LEU A 230 15.22 -2.88 -5.34
CA LEU A 230 16.36 -3.74 -5.68
C LEU A 230 15.98 -5.22 -5.87
N ASN A 231 14.89 -5.68 -5.25
CA ASN A 231 14.32 -7.02 -5.44
C ASN A 231 13.33 -7.09 -6.61
N GLY A 232 13.21 -6.02 -7.42
CA GLY A 232 12.33 -5.97 -8.59
C GLY A 232 10.89 -5.55 -8.28
N TYR A 233 10.57 -5.20 -7.03
CA TYR A 233 9.24 -4.73 -6.62
C TYR A 233 9.16 -3.20 -6.71
N ALA A 234 9.28 -2.69 -7.93
CA ALA A 234 9.31 -1.25 -8.16
C ALA A 234 7.95 -0.57 -7.98
N PHE A 235 6.85 -1.32 -8.12
CA PHE A 235 5.49 -0.81 -7.95
C PHE A 235 5.06 -0.92 -6.49
N ALA A 236 5.79 -0.23 -5.61
CA ALA A 236 5.57 -0.33 -4.18
C ALA A 236 5.01 0.95 -3.56
N CYS A 237 4.20 0.77 -2.52
CA CYS A 237 3.74 1.78 -1.58
C CYS A 237 4.49 1.59 -0.25
N PRO A 238 5.15 2.63 0.31
CA PRO A 238 5.99 2.47 1.50
C PRO A 238 5.24 1.94 2.71
N ASP A 239 4.05 2.50 2.98
CA ASP A 239 2.97 2.03 3.86
C ASP A 239 1.86 3.11 3.87
N MET A 240 0.92 3.06 4.80
CA MET A 240 0.00 4.12 5.16
C MET A 240 0.71 5.26 5.91
N ILE A 241 0.36 6.50 5.58
CA ILE A 241 0.92 7.70 6.21
C ILE A 241 0.63 7.70 7.72
N GLY A 242 1.70 7.75 8.51
CA GLY A 242 1.65 7.67 9.97
C GLY A 242 1.64 6.26 10.55
N GLY A 243 1.54 5.21 9.73
CA GLY A 243 1.46 3.81 10.13
C GLY A 243 0.08 3.17 9.87
N GLY A 244 0.05 1.85 9.71
CA GLY A 244 -1.15 1.06 9.35
C GLY A 244 -1.94 0.49 10.53
N GLU A 245 -1.43 0.61 11.76
CA GLU A 245 -2.05 0.04 12.96
C GLU A 245 -3.21 0.92 13.47
N TYR A 246 -4.45 0.51 13.20
CA TYR A 246 -5.65 1.29 13.60
C TYR A 246 -5.70 1.63 15.10
N GLY A 247 -5.21 0.72 15.96
CA GLY A 247 -5.15 0.92 17.41
C GLY A 247 -4.37 2.17 17.82
N SER A 248 -3.39 2.59 17.02
CA SER A 248 -2.61 3.81 17.23
C SER A 248 -3.42 5.10 17.05
N PHE A 249 -4.61 5.02 16.44
CA PHE A 249 -5.45 6.17 16.09
C PHE A 249 -6.83 6.14 16.75
N LEU A 250 -7.05 5.23 17.69
CA LEU A 250 -8.22 5.20 18.56
C LEU A 250 -8.07 6.22 19.69
N ASN A 251 -9.11 7.01 19.96
CA ASN A 251 -9.17 7.94 21.10
C ASN A 251 -7.95 8.88 21.22
N VAL A 252 -7.47 9.40 20.09
CA VAL A 252 -6.27 10.25 20.02
C VAL A 252 -6.38 11.45 20.96
N ASP A 253 -5.44 11.55 21.90
CA ASP A 253 -5.26 12.72 22.77
C ASP A 253 -4.39 13.76 22.04
N PRO A 254 -4.96 14.88 21.58
CA PRO A 254 -4.23 15.87 20.80
C PRO A 254 -3.06 16.53 21.56
N THR A 255 -3.00 16.40 22.89
CA THR A 255 -1.89 16.93 23.69
C THR A 255 -0.68 16.01 23.74
N LYS A 256 -0.86 14.71 23.46
CA LYS A 256 0.20 13.68 23.47
C LYS A 256 0.55 13.17 22.09
N PHE A 257 -0.34 13.40 21.11
CA PHE A 257 -0.17 12.93 19.76
C PHE A 257 0.88 13.75 19.01
N ASN A 258 1.96 13.09 18.60
CA ASN A 258 3.02 13.65 17.77
C ASN A 258 2.57 13.86 16.31
N GLN A 259 1.87 14.96 16.07
CA GLN A 259 1.44 15.37 14.72
C GLN A 259 2.61 15.56 13.75
N LYS A 260 3.79 15.94 14.24
CA LYS A 260 5.00 16.13 13.43
C LYS A 260 5.40 14.83 12.73
N LEU A 261 5.25 13.69 13.39
CA LEU A 261 5.49 12.36 12.81
C LEU A 261 4.62 12.14 11.56
N ILE A 262 3.33 12.44 11.65
CA ILE A 262 2.38 12.30 10.53
C ILE A 262 2.79 13.19 9.36
N VAL A 263 3.16 14.45 9.64
CA VAL A 263 3.60 15.38 8.60
C VAL A 263 4.89 14.92 7.93
N ARG A 264 5.89 14.44 8.70
CA ARG A 264 7.15 13.91 8.14
C ARG A 264 6.93 12.62 7.34
N SER A 265 6.05 11.74 7.82
CA SER A 265 5.62 10.55 7.06
C SER A 265 4.96 10.95 5.74
N CYS A 266 4.03 11.90 5.74
CA CYS A 266 3.36 12.43 4.56
C CYS A 266 4.36 13.02 3.54
N GLN A 267 5.36 13.77 4.02
CA GLN A 267 6.45 14.29 3.18
C GLN A 267 7.20 13.18 2.47
N ILE A 268 7.62 12.14 3.20
CA ILE A 268 8.34 11.00 2.61
C ILE A 268 7.49 10.36 1.51
N HIS A 269 6.24 10.02 1.81
CA HIS A 269 5.33 9.38 0.84
C HIS A 269 5.08 10.22 -0.41
N SER A 270 5.08 11.55 -0.31
CA SER A 270 4.81 12.43 -1.46
C SER A 270 5.81 12.32 -2.60
N MET A 271 7.04 11.87 -2.30
CA MET A 271 8.10 11.66 -3.30
C MET A 271 8.49 10.18 -3.44
N MET A 272 7.56 9.29 -3.10
CA MET A 272 7.64 7.84 -3.36
C MET A 272 6.75 7.50 -4.57
N PRO A 273 6.84 6.28 -5.14
CA PRO A 273 6.02 5.88 -6.28
C PRO A 273 4.53 5.96 -5.99
N MET A 274 4.14 5.81 -4.72
CA MET A 274 2.77 5.79 -4.26
C MET A 274 2.65 6.43 -2.88
N MET A 275 1.48 6.99 -2.61
CA MET A 275 1.13 7.69 -1.38
C MET A 275 -0.24 7.22 -0.90
N GLN A 276 -0.35 6.73 0.33
CA GLN A 276 -1.59 6.16 0.86
C GLN A 276 -1.94 6.72 2.23
N PHE A 277 -3.16 7.19 2.38
CA PHE A 277 -3.78 7.58 3.65
C PHE A 277 -4.71 6.46 4.10
N SER A 278 -4.82 6.29 5.42
CA SER A 278 -5.87 5.47 6.02
C SER A 278 -6.50 6.22 7.19
N VAL A 279 -5.67 6.79 8.07
CA VAL A 279 -6.15 7.80 9.02
C VAL A 279 -6.52 9.09 8.28
N ALA A 280 -7.69 9.64 8.60
CA ALA A 280 -8.12 10.95 8.11
C ALA A 280 -7.25 12.06 8.72
N PRO A 281 -6.39 12.76 7.96
CA PRO A 281 -5.50 13.76 8.54
C PRO A 281 -6.26 14.93 9.19
N TRP A 282 -7.45 15.27 8.68
CA TRP A 282 -8.29 16.33 9.26
C TRP A 282 -8.90 15.97 10.62
N ARG A 283 -8.91 14.68 10.99
CA ARG A 283 -9.38 14.22 12.31
C ARG A 283 -8.32 14.38 13.39
N ILE A 284 -7.05 14.28 13.02
CA ILE A 284 -5.93 14.11 13.97
C ILE A 284 -4.89 15.25 13.94
N LEU A 285 -4.95 16.15 12.97
CA LEU A 285 -4.00 17.25 12.81
C LEU A 285 -4.63 18.61 13.11
N SER A 286 -3.81 19.55 13.60
CA SER A 286 -4.15 20.97 13.60
C SER A 286 -4.32 21.48 12.16
N LYS A 287 -4.95 22.64 11.99
CA LYS A 287 -5.16 23.24 10.67
C LYS A 287 -3.84 23.49 9.94
N GLU A 288 -2.80 23.90 10.66
CA GLU A 288 -1.47 24.18 10.13
C GLU A 288 -0.81 22.90 9.62
N ASN A 289 -0.82 21.82 10.43
CA ASN A 289 -0.23 20.54 10.04
C ASN A 289 -1.02 19.85 8.92
N LEU A 290 -2.35 19.95 8.94
CA LEU A 290 -3.21 19.49 7.85
C LEU A 290 -2.87 20.20 6.54
N ALA A 291 -2.68 21.53 6.55
CA ALA A 291 -2.32 22.29 5.37
C ALA A 291 -0.98 21.82 4.75
N ILE A 292 -0.02 21.40 5.58
CA ILE A 292 1.23 20.81 5.10
C ILE A 292 0.95 19.45 4.41
N CYS A 293 0.12 18.59 5.01
CA CYS A 293 -0.24 17.31 4.39
C CYS A 293 -0.98 17.50 3.05
N ILE A 294 -1.91 18.46 2.97
CA ILE A 294 -2.61 18.81 1.71
C ILE A 294 -1.60 19.27 0.65
N LYS A 295 -0.65 20.15 1.02
CA LYS A 295 0.41 20.62 0.13
C LYS A 295 1.21 19.44 -0.45
N TYR A 296 1.60 18.46 0.37
CA TYR A 296 2.39 17.32 -0.09
C TYR A 296 1.57 16.27 -0.85
N ALA A 297 0.29 16.10 -0.56
CA ALA A 297 -0.61 15.29 -1.40
C ALA A 297 -0.76 15.89 -2.81
N LYS A 298 -0.88 17.22 -2.92
CA LYS A 298 -0.88 17.93 -4.21
C LYS A 298 0.49 17.91 -4.88
N TRP A 299 1.57 17.95 -4.10
CA TRP A 299 2.92 17.81 -4.65
C TRP A 299 3.14 16.45 -5.30
N HIS A 300 2.65 15.37 -4.68
CA HIS A 300 2.68 14.03 -5.27
C HIS A 300 1.93 13.98 -6.61
N GLU A 301 0.75 14.60 -6.68
CA GLU A 301 -0.02 14.73 -7.92
C GLU A 301 0.73 15.52 -9.00
N GLN A 302 1.39 16.62 -8.64
CA GLN A 302 2.23 17.41 -9.57
C GLN A 302 3.45 16.63 -10.07
N LEU A 303 4.00 15.72 -9.26
CA LEU A 303 5.06 14.80 -9.68
C LEU A 303 4.54 13.60 -10.48
N GLY A 304 3.22 13.42 -10.60
CA GLY A 304 2.58 12.24 -11.17
C GLY A 304 3.10 11.88 -12.56
N ASP A 305 3.29 12.87 -13.44
CA ASP A 305 3.81 12.65 -14.80
C ASP A 305 5.25 12.11 -14.80
N TYR A 306 6.07 12.54 -13.85
CA TYR A 306 7.43 12.04 -13.70
C TYR A 306 7.43 10.63 -13.07
N ILE A 307 6.64 10.42 -12.01
CA ILE A 307 6.58 9.13 -11.32
C ILE A 307 6.03 8.04 -12.25
N ILE A 308 4.98 8.33 -13.04
CA ILE A 308 4.44 7.37 -14.01
C ILE A 308 5.42 7.10 -15.16
N ALA A 309 6.24 8.09 -15.55
CA ALA A 309 7.30 7.87 -16.53
C ALA A 309 8.39 6.92 -15.99
N GLU A 310 8.81 7.10 -14.73
CA GLU A 310 9.73 6.18 -14.06
C GLU A 310 9.12 4.79 -13.88
N ALA A 311 7.83 4.68 -13.58
CA ALA A 311 7.14 3.39 -13.51
C ALA A 311 7.12 2.67 -14.86
N LYS A 312 6.85 3.39 -15.96
CA LYS A 312 6.92 2.83 -17.32
C LYS A 312 8.34 2.39 -17.69
N LYS A 313 9.35 3.18 -17.33
CA LYS A 313 10.76 2.84 -17.51
C LYS A 313 11.11 1.57 -16.73
N SER A 314 10.73 1.52 -15.46
CA SER A 314 10.92 0.35 -14.60
C SER A 314 10.27 -0.91 -15.18
N ALA A 315 9.05 -0.81 -15.72
CA ALA A 315 8.38 -1.94 -16.39
C ALA A 315 9.15 -2.50 -17.59
N GLN A 316 9.95 -1.66 -18.26
CA GLN A 316 10.72 -2.04 -19.45
C GLN A 316 12.13 -2.53 -19.12
N THR A 317 12.76 -1.95 -18.10
CA THR A 317 14.19 -2.16 -17.82
C THR A 317 14.45 -2.97 -16.55
N GLY A 318 13.46 -3.08 -15.66
CA GLY A 318 13.63 -3.60 -14.30
C GLY A 318 14.33 -2.64 -13.34
N GLU A 319 14.69 -1.42 -13.78
CA GLU A 319 15.34 -0.45 -12.89
C GLU A 319 14.38 0.03 -11.79
N PRO A 320 14.84 0.20 -10.54
CA PRO A 320 14.00 0.72 -9.47
C PRO A 320 13.61 2.19 -9.68
N ILE A 321 12.40 2.55 -9.25
CA ILE A 321 11.92 3.95 -9.19
C ILE A 321 12.58 4.68 -8.02
N VAL A 322 12.59 4.07 -6.84
CA VAL A 322 13.31 4.55 -5.65
C VAL A 322 14.66 3.87 -5.59
N ARG A 323 15.72 4.63 -5.80
CA ARG A 323 17.08 4.09 -5.96
C ARG A 323 17.92 4.42 -4.74
N SER A 324 18.69 3.46 -4.27
CA SER A 324 19.72 3.75 -3.27
C SER A 324 20.72 4.76 -3.83
N MET A 325 21.31 5.56 -2.94
CA MET A 325 22.33 6.51 -3.37
C MET A 325 23.57 5.81 -3.94
N GLU A 326 23.91 4.61 -3.47
CA GLU A 326 25.01 3.81 -4.00
C GLU A 326 24.71 3.28 -5.41
N TYR A 327 23.46 2.88 -5.69
CA TYR A 327 23.03 2.49 -7.04
C TYR A 327 23.20 3.65 -8.02
N ALA A 328 22.76 4.85 -7.64
CA ALA A 328 22.82 6.02 -8.50
C ALA A 328 24.23 6.65 -8.61
N PHE A 329 25.06 6.50 -7.57
CA PHE A 329 26.39 7.12 -7.48
C PHE A 329 27.41 6.15 -6.87
N PRO A 330 27.79 5.10 -7.62
CA PRO A 330 28.66 4.04 -7.10
C PRO A 330 30.02 4.58 -6.65
N HIS A 331 30.54 4.01 -5.57
CA HIS A 331 31.86 4.29 -4.99
C HIS A 331 32.06 5.75 -4.52
N GLN A 332 30.97 6.46 -4.21
CA GLN A 332 31.01 7.80 -3.60
C GLN A 332 30.73 7.78 -2.08
N GLY A 333 30.75 6.57 -1.49
CA GLY A 333 30.58 6.35 -0.06
C GLY A 333 29.11 6.38 0.38
N PHE A 334 28.21 5.81 -0.42
CA PHE A 334 26.78 5.75 -0.14
C PHE A 334 26.30 4.33 0.22
N ALA A 335 27.19 3.34 0.27
CA ALA A 335 26.85 1.94 0.56
C ALA A 335 25.98 1.74 1.81
N ASN A 336 26.16 2.57 2.84
CA ASN A 336 25.39 2.52 4.10
C ASN A 336 24.31 3.60 4.22
N CYS A 337 24.02 4.33 3.14
CA CYS A 337 23.05 5.41 3.15
C CYS A 337 21.62 4.85 3.12
N LYS A 338 20.84 5.16 4.17
CA LYS A 338 19.47 4.65 4.36
C LYS A 338 18.43 5.76 4.53
N ASP A 339 18.86 7.02 4.52
CA ASP A 339 18.06 8.18 4.91
C ASP A 339 17.94 9.24 3.81
N GLN A 340 18.49 8.98 2.61
CA GLN A 340 18.26 9.76 1.39
C GLN A 340 18.30 8.81 0.19
N TYR A 341 17.61 9.16 -0.88
CA TYR A 341 17.43 8.30 -2.05
C TYR A 341 17.30 9.14 -3.31
N MET A 342 17.43 8.49 -4.47
CA MET A 342 17.04 9.08 -5.74
C MET A 342 15.64 8.62 -6.13
N LEU A 343 14.75 9.57 -6.45
CA LEU A 343 13.51 9.28 -7.16
C LEU A 343 13.78 9.40 -8.66
N GLY A 344 13.86 8.25 -9.33
CA GLY A 344 14.37 8.12 -10.69
C GLY A 344 15.81 8.63 -10.81
N ASP A 345 16.11 9.39 -11.86
CA ASP A 345 17.42 9.99 -12.11
C ASP A 345 17.50 11.49 -11.78
N LYS A 346 16.36 12.15 -11.56
CA LYS A 346 16.28 13.61 -11.41
C LYS A 346 16.39 14.13 -9.99
N TYR A 347 15.69 13.52 -9.03
CA TYR A 347 15.51 14.09 -7.69
C TYR A 347 16.26 13.28 -6.64
N LEU A 348 17.23 13.91 -5.97
CA LEU A 348 17.79 13.41 -4.71
C LEU A 348 16.90 13.90 -3.57
N VAL A 349 16.22 13.00 -2.87
CA VAL A 349 15.31 13.32 -1.78
C VAL A 349 16.00 13.01 -0.45
N ALA A 350 15.98 13.99 0.47
CA ALA A 350 16.63 13.89 1.78
C ALA A 350 15.63 14.24 2.90
N PRO A 351 14.69 13.35 3.22
CA PRO A 351 13.63 13.61 4.19
C PRO A 351 14.13 13.69 5.64
N VAL A 352 13.37 14.36 6.52
CA VAL A 352 13.60 14.29 7.96
C VAL A 352 12.84 13.09 8.52
N MET A 353 13.56 12.13 9.09
CA MET A 353 13.03 10.84 9.54
C MET A 353 13.08 10.67 11.07
N THR A 354 13.30 11.76 11.80
CA THR A 354 13.41 11.80 13.26
C THR A 354 12.67 13.02 13.82
N GLU A 355 12.61 13.12 15.16
CA GLU A 355 12.02 14.27 15.84
C GLU A 355 12.84 15.57 15.67
N SER A 356 14.10 15.48 15.25
CA SER A 356 14.96 16.64 15.01
C SER A 356 14.50 17.45 13.80
N ASP A 357 14.62 18.78 13.84
CA ASP A 357 14.51 19.64 12.64
C ASP A 357 15.85 19.88 11.96
N ILE A 358 16.87 19.10 12.31
CA ILE A 358 18.19 19.15 11.70
C ILE A 358 18.51 17.78 11.13
N ARG A 359 18.97 17.76 9.88
CA ARG A 359 19.58 16.57 9.27
C ARG A 359 20.85 16.90 8.51
N THR A 360 21.73 15.93 8.37
CA THR A 360 22.87 16.01 7.46
C THR A 360 22.47 15.44 6.11
N VAL A 361 22.84 16.12 5.02
CA VAL A 361 22.64 15.67 3.64
C VAL A 361 23.99 15.49 2.98
N LYS A 362 24.26 14.30 2.42
CA LYS A 362 25.46 14.02 1.66
C LYS A 362 25.16 14.13 0.17
N LEU A 363 25.75 15.13 -0.50
CA LEU A 363 25.53 15.34 -1.92
C LEU A 363 26.62 14.64 -2.75
N PRO A 364 26.25 13.82 -3.76
CA PRO A 364 27.20 13.22 -4.70
C PRO A 364 27.97 14.28 -5.49
N LYS A 365 29.09 13.91 -6.13
CA LYS A 365 29.88 14.83 -6.98
C LYS A 365 29.00 15.49 -8.06
N GLY A 366 29.15 16.80 -8.23
CA GLY A 366 28.38 17.62 -9.17
C GLY A 366 28.00 18.97 -8.58
N THR A 367 27.13 19.71 -9.26
CA THR A 367 26.45 20.89 -8.71
C THR A 367 24.98 20.58 -8.54
N TRP A 368 24.48 20.80 -7.34
CA TRP A 368 23.11 20.50 -6.96
C TRP A 368 22.36 21.78 -6.60
N GLN A 369 21.08 21.83 -6.90
CA GLN A 369 20.18 22.91 -6.52
C GLN A 369 19.07 22.34 -5.66
N ASP A 370 18.82 22.91 -4.49
CA ASP A 370 17.70 22.51 -3.63
C ASP A 370 16.37 23.06 -4.14
N GLU A 371 15.28 22.67 -3.49
CA GLU A 371 13.92 23.07 -3.84
C GLU A 371 13.62 24.57 -3.58
N GLN A 372 14.53 25.27 -2.89
CA GLN A 372 14.49 26.71 -2.66
C GLN A 372 15.37 27.46 -3.67
N GLY A 373 16.02 26.76 -4.58
CA GLY A 373 16.87 27.33 -5.62
C GLY A 373 18.32 27.56 -5.19
N LYS A 374 18.70 27.21 -3.95
CA LYS A 374 20.07 27.37 -3.45
C LYS A 374 20.99 26.31 -4.04
N LYS A 375 22.19 26.75 -4.46
CA LYS A 375 23.19 25.88 -5.09
C LYS A 375 24.19 25.34 -4.07
N TYR A 376 24.56 24.08 -4.26
CA TYR A 376 25.47 23.32 -3.41
C TYR A 376 26.54 22.64 -4.27
N LYS A 377 27.77 22.58 -3.73
CA LYS A 377 28.86 21.81 -4.34
C LYS A 377 28.80 20.38 -3.81
N GLY A 378 28.67 19.42 -4.73
CA GLY A 378 28.69 18.01 -4.44
C GLY A 378 30.02 17.47 -3.91
N GLY A 379 30.01 16.21 -3.46
CA GLY A 379 31.13 15.55 -2.80
C GLY A 379 31.34 16.00 -1.34
N LYS A 380 30.29 16.51 -0.70
CA LYS A 380 30.32 17.08 0.65
C LYS A 380 29.04 16.77 1.42
N GLU A 381 29.11 16.94 2.73
CA GLU A 381 27.98 16.86 3.65
C GLU A 381 27.56 18.26 4.11
N TYR A 382 26.25 18.43 4.31
CA TYR A 382 25.65 19.70 4.71
C TYR A 382 24.67 19.48 5.86
N PRO A 383 24.89 20.05 7.04
CA PRO A 383 23.87 20.12 8.08
C PRO A 383 22.82 21.17 7.67
N LEU A 384 21.56 20.76 7.60
CA LEU A 384 20.44 21.61 7.22
C LEU A 384 19.44 21.68 8.37
N LYS A 385 19.02 22.90 8.72
CA LYS A 385 17.80 23.12 9.50
C LYS A 385 16.60 23.08 8.55
N VAL A 386 15.70 22.14 8.78
CA VAL A 386 14.57 21.80 7.93
C VAL A 386 13.30 22.02 8.74
N PRO A 387 12.64 23.19 8.62
CA PRO A 387 11.36 23.43 9.29
C PRO A 387 10.28 22.45 8.80
N LEU A 388 9.17 22.34 9.53
CA LEU A 388 8.17 21.29 9.30
C LEU A 388 7.49 21.41 7.93
N GLU A 389 7.42 22.59 7.35
CA GLU A 389 6.79 22.86 6.04
C GLU A 389 7.66 22.40 4.85
N ARG A 390 8.91 22.03 5.12
CA ARG A 390 9.97 21.78 4.14
C ARG A 390 10.37 20.29 4.08
N LEU A 391 10.43 19.76 2.85
CA LEU A 391 11.05 18.49 2.48
C LEU A 391 12.24 18.80 1.56
N PRO A 392 13.49 18.59 1.99
CA PRO A 392 14.65 18.82 1.15
C PRO A 392 14.70 17.82 -0.01
N TYR A 393 14.74 18.35 -1.23
CA TYR A 393 15.12 17.58 -2.40
C TYR A 393 16.01 18.42 -3.31
N PHE A 394 16.84 17.75 -4.11
CA PHE A 394 17.86 18.39 -4.92
C PHE A 394 17.81 17.87 -6.35
N VAL A 395 18.06 18.78 -7.30
CA VAL A 395 18.26 18.45 -8.71
C VAL A 395 19.70 18.75 -9.11
N LYS A 396 20.32 17.84 -9.87
CA LYS A 396 21.65 18.07 -10.41
C LYS A 396 21.56 19.03 -11.58
N ILE A 397 22.34 20.10 -11.57
CA ILE A 397 22.35 21.13 -12.63
C ILE A 397 23.64 21.13 -13.46
N LYS A 398 24.72 20.52 -12.96
CA LYS A 398 26.01 20.33 -13.66
C LYS A 398 26.74 19.10 -13.15
#